data_AF-A0A536RYR6-F1
#
_entry.id   AF-A0A536RYR6-F1
#
_cell.length_a   1.000
_cell.length_b   1.000
_cell.length_c   1.000
_cell.angle_alpha   90.00
_cell.angle_beta   90.00
_cell.angle_gamma   90.00
#
_symmetry.space_group_name_H-M   'P 1'
#
loop_
_entity.id
_entity.type
_entity.pdbx_description
1 polymer ?
#
loop_
_entity_poly.entity_id
_entity_poly.type
_entity_poly.pdbx_seq_one_letter_code
_entity_poly.pdbx_strand_id
1 'polypeptide(L)'
;MRDTLQFPDGFLFGASISAYQTEGGNSNSDWWWWEHIESTPSREPSGDACDFYHRYREDIAMLAGFGLNSFRFGIEWARIEPAPGEFSRAELAHYRRVLDACHEHGVAPIVTFHHFTVPRWLNDLGGMAHEGFPALFERYCDRVAQALGDRIAHACTLNEPQGLGSSGWLLGINPPGHTDDRDGAQRAVDNLLEAHRLGAAAIRARAGIPTGVTLAMPDLQYEDGAQPGASSLEVESRVSDWFLEMARQDDFIGVQTYTRFRYGPEGARSPGHDWSDITREMSETDQTTQMGYEYYPQALGGAIRRAHRSCPGVPILVTENGIATGNDDKRTAYIHAALREVVACLGEGIDVRGYLYWSLLDNFEWAFGYAPTFGLVAVDRQTFARHPRPSASWLGGVARAGLLPIPTGVPTP
;
A
#
# COMPACT_ATOMS: atom_id res chain seq x y z
N MET A 1 -33.68 -14.95 -8.69
CA MET A 1 -32.36 -15.09 -8.03
C MET A 1 -31.75 -13.70 -8.06
N ARG A 2 -31.01 -13.26 -7.03
CA ARG A 2 -30.42 -11.90 -7.07
C ARG A 2 -29.21 -11.95 -8.01
N ASP A 3 -29.25 -11.17 -9.08
CA ASP A 3 -28.16 -11.07 -10.09
C ASP A 3 -27.02 -10.13 -9.65
N THR A 4 -27.05 -9.67 -8.39
CA THR A 4 -26.11 -8.71 -7.80
C THR A 4 -25.83 -9.02 -6.34
N LEU A 5 -24.64 -8.66 -5.88
CA LEU A 5 -24.23 -8.66 -4.48
C LEU A 5 -24.18 -7.20 -3.99
N GLN A 6 -24.64 -6.93 -2.76
CA GLN A 6 -24.77 -5.58 -2.23
C GLN A 6 -23.72 -5.29 -1.17
N PHE A 7 -23.12 -4.10 -1.24
CA PHE A 7 -22.24 -3.57 -0.20
C PHE A 7 -23.02 -2.74 0.83
N PRO A 8 -22.51 -2.63 2.07
CA PRO A 8 -23.11 -1.78 3.09
C PRO A 8 -23.17 -0.31 2.65
N ASP A 9 -24.15 0.43 3.18
CA ASP A 9 -24.21 1.87 2.99
C ASP A 9 -22.95 2.54 3.56
N GLY A 10 -22.41 3.51 2.83
CA GLY A 10 -21.18 4.21 3.23
C GLY A 10 -19.89 3.40 3.03
N PHE A 11 -19.94 2.24 2.37
CA PHE A 11 -18.72 1.50 2.01
C PHE A 11 -17.79 2.36 1.15
N LEU A 12 -16.50 2.36 1.50
CA LEU A 12 -15.50 3.16 0.81
C LEU A 12 -15.00 2.39 -0.42
N PHE A 13 -15.13 3.00 -1.60
CA PHE A 13 -14.56 2.53 -2.85
C PHE A 13 -13.57 3.57 -3.35
N GLY A 14 -12.31 3.17 -3.49
CA GLY A 14 -11.27 4.11 -3.85
C GLY A 14 -10.11 3.48 -4.58
N ALA A 15 -9.08 4.30 -4.73
CA ALA A 15 -7.78 3.89 -5.22
C ALA A 15 -6.68 4.45 -4.33
N SER A 16 -5.50 3.85 -4.42
CA SER A 16 -4.32 4.19 -3.63
C SER A 16 -3.18 4.65 -4.54
N ILE A 17 -2.33 5.52 -4.01
CA ILE A 17 -0.98 5.85 -4.52
C ILE A 17 0.00 5.94 -3.35
N SER A 18 1.30 5.85 -3.65
CA SER A 18 2.37 6.31 -2.76
C SER A 18 2.90 7.65 -3.26
N ALA A 19 3.29 8.52 -2.34
CA ALA A 19 3.71 9.87 -2.69
C ALA A 19 5.07 9.85 -3.42
N TYR A 20 6.08 9.15 -2.92
CA TYR A 20 7.36 8.99 -3.63
C TYR A 20 7.20 8.40 -5.03
N GLN A 21 6.31 7.41 -5.20
CA GLN A 21 6.09 6.74 -6.49
C GLN A 21 5.39 7.62 -7.55
N THR A 22 4.72 8.70 -7.15
CA THR A 22 3.84 9.48 -8.05
C THR A 22 4.10 10.98 -8.10
N GLU A 23 4.60 11.60 -7.02
CA GLU A 23 4.75 13.06 -6.92
C GLU A 23 5.81 13.62 -7.86
N GLY A 24 6.98 12.97 -7.91
CA GLY A 24 8.15 13.41 -8.68
C GLY A 24 9.04 14.43 -7.96
N GLY A 25 10.33 14.43 -8.26
CA GLY A 25 11.27 15.45 -7.78
C GLY A 25 11.48 15.49 -6.26
N ASN A 26 11.45 14.34 -5.58
CA ASN A 26 11.70 14.25 -4.13
C ASN A 26 13.19 14.03 -3.83
N SER A 27 14.03 14.99 -4.20
CA SER A 27 15.50 14.89 -4.11
C SER A 27 16.08 14.80 -2.70
N ASN A 28 15.24 15.00 -1.68
CA ASN A 28 15.64 14.95 -0.27
C ASN A 28 15.30 13.61 0.40
N SER A 29 14.79 12.64 -0.36
CA SER A 29 14.49 11.29 0.10
C SER A 29 15.73 10.39 0.06
N ASP A 30 15.78 9.40 0.95
CA ASP A 30 16.75 8.30 0.90
C ASP A 30 16.66 7.50 -0.41
N TRP A 31 15.44 7.25 -0.88
CA TRP A 31 15.20 6.58 -2.16
C TRP A 31 15.75 7.34 -3.37
N TRP A 32 15.70 8.68 -3.34
CA TRP A 32 16.26 9.47 -4.45
C TRP A 32 17.77 9.34 -4.51
N TRP A 33 18.42 9.33 -3.36
CA TRP A 33 19.85 9.04 -3.31
C TRP A 33 20.13 7.61 -3.81
N TRP A 34 19.36 6.62 -3.33
CA TRP A 34 19.56 5.20 -3.64
C TRP A 34 19.46 4.92 -5.15
N GLU A 35 18.42 5.40 -5.81
CA GLU A 35 18.20 5.16 -7.25
C GLU A 35 19.26 5.80 -8.16
N HIS A 36 20.08 6.71 -7.64
CA HIS A 36 21.18 7.37 -8.36
C HIS A 36 22.57 6.76 -8.07
N ILE A 37 22.65 5.72 -7.24
CA ILE A 37 23.90 4.97 -7.02
C ILE A 37 23.97 3.82 -8.03
N GLU A 38 25.08 3.73 -8.75
CA GLU A 38 25.30 2.76 -9.84
C GLU A 38 25.18 1.29 -9.40
N SER A 39 25.46 0.98 -8.13
CA SER A 39 25.49 -0.38 -7.60
C SER A 39 24.17 -0.86 -6.99
N THR A 40 23.06 -0.16 -7.21
CA THR A 40 21.76 -0.55 -6.62
C THR A 40 20.93 -1.42 -7.57
N PRO A 41 20.00 -2.23 -7.03
CA PRO A 41 18.95 -2.92 -7.77
C PRO A 41 18.05 -2.08 -8.69
N SER A 42 18.08 -0.75 -8.57
CA SER A 42 17.14 0.14 -9.26
C SER A 42 17.38 0.14 -10.76
N ARG A 43 16.36 -0.26 -11.55
CA ARG A 43 16.46 -0.32 -13.02
C ARG A 43 16.51 1.06 -13.68
N GLU A 44 15.83 2.02 -13.10
CA GLU A 44 15.79 3.42 -13.55
C GLU A 44 15.39 4.31 -12.36
N PRO A 45 15.72 5.62 -12.38
CA PRO A 45 15.32 6.55 -11.32
C PRO A 45 13.85 6.97 -11.45
N SER A 46 13.26 7.41 -10.33
CA SER A 46 11.92 7.96 -10.27
C SER A 46 11.79 9.26 -11.08
N GLY A 47 12.75 10.19 -10.98
CA GLY A 47 12.69 11.46 -11.70
C GLY A 47 11.40 12.25 -11.39
N ASP A 48 10.67 12.65 -12.43
CA ASP A 48 9.43 13.42 -12.29
C ASP A 48 8.19 12.54 -11.98
N ALA A 49 8.34 11.22 -11.94
CA ALA A 49 7.24 10.28 -11.69
C ALA A 49 6.00 10.55 -12.56
N CYS A 50 4.84 10.68 -11.93
CA CYS A 50 3.59 11.01 -12.61
C CYS A 50 3.34 12.53 -12.62
N ASP A 51 4.22 13.33 -12.02
CA ASP A 51 4.01 14.76 -11.74
C ASP A 51 2.72 15.00 -10.92
N PHE A 52 2.37 14.06 -10.02
CA PHE A 52 1.20 14.21 -9.15
C PHE A 52 1.33 15.46 -8.26
N TYR A 53 2.56 15.86 -7.91
CA TYR A 53 2.81 17.06 -7.12
C TYR A 53 2.19 18.32 -7.75
N HIS A 54 2.21 18.46 -9.08
CA HIS A 54 1.58 19.60 -9.74
C HIS A 54 0.16 19.30 -10.25
N ARG A 55 -0.18 18.02 -10.44
CA ARG A 55 -1.40 17.58 -11.15
C ARG A 55 -2.46 16.93 -10.27
N TYR A 56 -2.25 16.88 -8.95
CA TYR A 56 -3.18 16.26 -7.99
C TYR A 56 -4.65 16.63 -8.19
N ARG A 57 -4.96 17.88 -8.57
CA ARG A 57 -6.34 18.32 -8.82
C ARG A 57 -7.00 17.59 -9.99
N GLU A 58 -6.26 17.36 -11.08
CA GLU A 58 -6.73 16.60 -12.24
C GLU A 58 -6.98 15.14 -11.84
N ASP A 59 -6.02 14.54 -11.13
CA ASP A 59 -6.06 13.13 -10.74
C ASP A 59 -7.20 12.85 -9.74
N ILE A 60 -7.41 13.72 -8.76
CA ILE A 60 -8.51 13.61 -7.78
C ILE A 60 -9.87 13.83 -8.45
N ALA A 61 -10.00 14.83 -9.33
CA ALA A 61 -11.23 15.07 -10.07
C ALA A 61 -11.61 13.86 -10.96
N MET A 62 -10.61 13.23 -11.57
CA MET A 62 -10.78 12.03 -12.38
C MET A 62 -11.18 10.81 -11.55
N LEU A 63 -10.53 10.58 -10.39
CA LEU A 63 -10.93 9.55 -9.44
C LEU A 63 -12.41 9.68 -9.04
N ALA A 64 -12.83 10.90 -8.66
CA ALA A 64 -14.21 11.19 -8.32
C ALA A 64 -15.15 11.01 -9.53
N GLY A 65 -14.70 11.44 -10.72
CA GLY A 65 -15.43 11.27 -11.99
C GLY A 65 -15.70 9.81 -12.35
N PHE A 66 -14.80 8.89 -11.99
CA PHE A 66 -15.05 7.46 -12.13
C PHE A 66 -16.19 6.98 -11.23
N GLY A 67 -16.46 7.66 -10.11
CA GLY A 67 -17.46 7.28 -9.11
C GLY A 67 -16.86 6.77 -7.80
N LEU A 68 -15.54 6.88 -7.63
CA LEU A 68 -14.85 6.50 -6.39
C LEU A 68 -15.03 7.59 -5.33
N ASN A 69 -15.22 7.18 -4.08
CA ASN A 69 -15.55 8.05 -2.96
C ASN A 69 -14.43 8.15 -1.91
N SER A 70 -13.31 7.47 -2.11
CA SER A 70 -12.14 7.55 -1.23
C SER A 70 -10.84 7.53 -2.01
N PHE A 71 -9.80 8.14 -1.45
CA PHE A 71 -8.49 8.20 -2.07
C PHE A 71 -7.41 8.09 -1.00
N ARG A 72 -6.52 7.10 -1.17
CA ARG A 72 -5.39 6.91 -0.26
C ARG A 72 -4.08 7.39 -0.88
N PHE A 73 -3.35 8.21 -0.15
CA PHE A 73 -2.06 8.73 -0.58
C PHE A 73 -1.13 9.00 0.61
N GLY A 74 0.17 9.14 0.34
CA GLY A 74 1.19 9.42 1.34
C GLY A 74 1.43 10.92 1.58
N ILE A 75 2.04 11.26 2.71
CA ILE A 75 2.70 12.55 2.92
C ILE A 75 4.20 12.30 3.01
N GLU A 76 5.00 12.95 2.16
CA GLU A 76 6.45 12.74 2.14
C GLU A 76 7.15 13.44 3.30
N TRP A 77 7.65 12.65 4.24
CA TRP A 77 8.43 13.16 5.36
C TRP A 77 9.65 13.96 4.88
N ALA A 78 10.33 13.51 3.82
CA ALA A 78 11.47 14.20 3.22
C ALA A 78 11.16 15.63 2.75
N ARG A 79 9.90 15.92 2.39
CA ARG A 79 9.43 17.27 2.03
C ARG A 79 8.98 18.07 3.24
N ILE A 80 8.26 17.43 4.16
CA ILE A 80 7.74 18.07 5.36
C ILE A 80 8.87 18.51 6.29
N GLU A 81 9.92 17.69 6.44
CA GLU A 81 11.06 17.95 7.30
C GLU A 81 12.37 17.77 6.52
N PRO A 82 12.75 18.76 5.68
CA PRO A 82 13.91 18.62 4.82
C PRO A 82 15.26 18.54 5.55
N ALA A 83 15.33 19.09 6.76
CA ALA A 83 16.47 19.00 7.66
C ALA A 83 15.99 18.76 9.10
N PRO A 84 16.82 18.23 10.01
CA PRO A 84 16.40 17.87 11.36
C PRO A 84 15.76 19.04 12.11
N GLY A 85 14.47 18.95 12.43
CA GLY A 85 13.69 19.97 13.13
C GLY A 85 13.19 21.12 12.26
N GLU A 86 13.56 21.18 10.98
CA GLU A 86 13.13 22.22 10.04
C GLU A 86 11.87 21.78 9.30
N PHE A 87 10.69 22.18 9.79
CA PHE A 87 9.41 21.82 9.17
C PHE A 87 8.96 22.84 8.12
N SER A 88 8.79 22.39 6.88
CA SER A 88 8.37 23.24 5.76
C SER A 88 6.88 23.59 5.86
N ARG A 89 6.59 24.86 6.11
CA ARG A 89 5.22 25.41 6.06
C ARG A 89 4.63 25.37 4.64
N ALA A 90 5.48 25.48 3.62
CA ALA A 90 5.04 25.45 2.22
C ALA A 90 4.57 24.05 1.82
N GLU A 91 5.28 23.01 2.25
CA GLU A 91 4.90 21.62 1.96
C GLU A 91 3.66 21.19 2.77
N LEU A 92 3.55 21.60 4.04
CA LEU A 92 2.29 21.43 4.79
C LEU A 92 1.12 22.12 4.07
N ALA A 93 1.32 23.34 3.55
CA ALA A 93 0.29 24.03 2.77
C ALA A 93 -0.01 23.33 1.43
N HIS A 94 0.98 22.66 0.81
CA HIS A 94 0.78 21.85 -0.38
C HIS A 94 -0.15 20.67 -0.08
N TYR A 95 0.18 19.83 0.90
CA TYR A 95 -0.67 18.68 1.26
C TYR A 95 -2.06 19.10 1.75
N ARG A 96 -2.19 20.26 2.39
CA ARG A 96 -3.50 20.84 2.70
C ARG A 96 -4.34 21.08 1.44
N ARG A 97 -3.74 21.61 0.36
CA ARG A 97 -4.46 21.79 -0.92
C ARG A 97 -4.82 20.47 -1.59
N VAL A 98 -3.97 19.43 -1.46
CA VAL A 98 -4.30 18.08 -1.94
C VAL A 98 -5.52 17.53 -1.19
N LEU A 99 -5.53 17.65 0.14
CA LEU A 99 -6.65 17.25 0.99
C LEU A 99 -7.92 18.06 0.68
N ASP A 100 -7.82 19.38 0.56
CA ASP A 100 -8.95 20.24 0.21
C ASP A 100 -9.53 19.87 -1.17
N ALA A 101 -8.69 19.49 -2.15
CA ALA A 101 -9.16 18.99 -3.45
C ALA A 101 -9.97 17.68 -3.33
N CYS A 102 -9.62 16.77 -2.41
CA CYS A 102 -10.46 15.60 -2.13
C CYS A 102 -11.85 16.02 -1.64
N HIS A 103 -11.92 16.94 -0.68
CA HIS A 103 -13.18 17.42 -0.12
C HIS A 103 -14.05 18.17 -1.14
N GLU A 104 -13.44 18.96 -2.03
CA GLU A 104 -14.14 19.63 -3.14
C GLU A 104 -14.90 18.63 -4.04
N HIS A 105 -14.43 17.39 -4.13
CA HIS A 105 -15.02 16.32 -4.93
C HIS A 105 -15.78 15.26 -4.11
N GLY A 106 -15.98 15.48 -2.80
CA GLY A 106 -16.66 14.52 -1.93
C GLY A 106 -15.90 13.20 -1.74
N VAL A 107 -14.57 13.23 -1.92
CA VAL A 107 -13.68 12.08 -1.75
C VAL A 107 -13.12 12.08 -0.34
N ALA A 108 -13.24 10.96 0.38
CA ALA A 108 -12.66 10.78 1.70
C ALA A 108 -11.14 10.52 1.61
N PRO A 109 -10.29 11.42 2.14
CA PRO A 109 -8.84 11.24 2.09
C PRO A 109 -8.33 10.31 3.19
N ILE A 110 -7.63 9.26 2.79
CA ILE A 110 -7.00 8.27 3.67
C ILE A 110 -5.48 8.49 3.57
N VAL A 111 -4.85 8.91 4.65
CA VAL A 111 -3.46 9.43 4.58
C VAL A 111 -2.48 8.46 5.21
N THR A 112 -1.45 8.08 4.47
CA THR A 112 -0.32 7.29 4.96
C THR A 112 0.82 8.21 5.41
N PHE A 113 1.25 8.10 6.66
CA PHE A 113 2.29 8.96 7.23
C PHE A 113 3.71 8.49 6.86
N HIS A 114 3.92 7.18 6.73
CA HIS A 114 5.19 6.62 6.29
C HIS A 114 4.98 5.54 5.23
N HIS A 115 5.49 5.77 4.02
CA HIS A 115 5.42 4.84 2.90
C HIS A 115 6.84 4.58 2.36
N PHE A 116 7.62 3.83 3.13
CA PHE A 116 8.98 3.30 2.84
C PHE A 116 10.11 4.32 2.81
N THR A 117 9.83 5.59 2.58
CA THR A 117 10.84 6.64 2.44
C THR A 117 11.11 7.37 3.74
N VAL A 118 12.36 7.77 3.94
CA VAL A 118 12.76 8.67 5.03
C VAL A 118 13.54 9.88 4.47
N PRO A 119 13.57 11.02 5.18
CA PRO A 119 14.44 12.11 4.81
C PRO A 119 15.91 11.65 4.74
N ARG A 120 16.67 12.21 3.79
CA ARG A 120 18.09 11.85 3.61
C ARG A 120 18.91 12.01 4.89
N TRP A 121 18.66 13.09 5.64
CA TRP A 121 19.34 13.34 6.92
C TRP A 121 19.08 12.25 7.96
N LEU A 122 17.90 11.61 7.93
CA LEU A 122 17.56 10.52 8.83
C LEU A 122 18.23 9.22 8.37
N ASN A 123 18.26 8.98 7.06
CA ASN A 123 19.03 7.87 6.51
C ASN A 123 20.53 7.96 6.88
N ASP A 124 21.13 9.16 6.84
CA ASP A 124 22.53 9.38 7.25
C ASP A 124 22.79 9.06 8.73
N LEU A 125 21.76 9.06 9.58
CA LEU A 125 21.84 8.63 10.99
C LEU A 125 21.63 7.12 11.18
N GLY A 126 21.26 6.38 10.14
CA GLY A 126 20.92 4.95 10.20
C GLY A 126 19.46 4.63 9.88
N GLY A 127 18.68 5.62 9.43
CA GLY A 127 17.32 5.45 8.93
C GLY A 127 16.38 4.84 9.97
N MET A 128 15.61 3.82 9.57
CA MET A 128 14.68 3.13 10.46
C MET A 128 15.38 2.33 11.58
N ALA A 129 16.64 1.95 11.41
CA ALA A 129 17.42 1.25 12.45
C ALA A 129 18.09 2.19 13.46
N HIS A 130 17.97 3.51 13.29
CA HIS A 130 18.49 4.50 14.25
C HIS A 130 17.65 4.51 15.53
N GLU A 131 18.29 4.50 16.70
CA GLU A 131 17.61 4.44 18.02
C GLU A 131 16.61 5.58 18.25
N GLY A 132 16.85 6.75 17.64
CA GLY A 132 15.95 7.90 17.72
C GLY A 132 14.77 7.87 16.74
N PHE A 133 14.69 6.89 15.83
CA PHE A 133 13.65 6.82 14.80
C PHE A 133 12.22 6.93 15.38
N PRO A 134 11.85 6.19 16.46
CA PRO A 134 10.48 6.26 16.97
C PRO A 134 10.07 7.65 17.45
N ALA A 135 10.96 8.36 18.18
CA ALA A 135 10.70 9.70 18.68
C ALA A 135 10.67 10.75 17.56
N LEU A 136 11.49 10.58 16.52
CA LEU A 136 11.47 11.45 15.34
C LEU A 136 10.18 11.27 14.55
N PHE A 137 9.72 10.03 14.39
CA PHE A 137 8.46 9.72 13.72
C PHE A 137 7.27 10.23 14.52
N GLU A 138 7.27 10.11 15.85
CA GLU A 138 6.25 10.71 16.72
C GLU A 138 6.15 12.23 16.50
N ARG A 139 7.29 12.94 16.51
CA ARG A 139 7.34 14.39 16.26
C ARG A 139 6.80 14.77 14.89
N TYR A 140 7.14 13.98 13.87
CA TYR A 140 6.63 14.19 12.51
C TYR A 140 5.11 13.98 12.45
N CYS A 141 4.61 12.88 13.01
CA CYS A 141 3.18 12.57 13.12
C CYS A 141 2.42 13.68 13.86
N ASP A 142 2.94 14.14 15.00
CA ASP A 142 2.38 15.24 15.79
C ASP A 142 2.23 16.51 14.94
N ARG A 143 3.29 16.90 14.22
CA ARG A 143 3.30 18.11 13.40
C ARG A 143 2.34 18.03 12.21
N VAL A 144 2.32 16.90 11.52
CA VAL A 144 1.43 16.68 10.37
C VAL A 144 -0.02 16.63 10.83
N ALA A 145 -0.34 15.89 11.89
CA ALA A 145 -1.68 15.81 12.45
C ALA A 145 -2.18 17.17 12.95
N GLN A 146 -1.31 17.97 13.58
CA GLN A 146 -1.65 19.34 13.98
C GLN A 146 -2.04 20.23 12.78
N ALA A 147 -1.34 20.10 11.65
CA ALA A 147 -1.53 20.98 10.51
C ALA A 147 -2.68 20.55 9.57
N LEU A 148 -2.91 19.23 9.47
CA LEU A 148 -3.73 18.62 8.41
C LEU A 148 -4.83 17.70 8.93
N GLY A 149 -4.80 17.32 10.21
CA GLY A 149 -5.70 16.31 10.78
C GLY A 149 -7.18 16.64 10.63
N ASP A 150 -7.55 17.93 10.60
CA ASP A 150 -8.93 18.41 10.39
C ASP A 150 -9.46 18.18 8.95
N ARG A 151 -8.65 17.60 8.08
CA ARG A 151 -9.01 17.23 6.70
C ARG A 151 -8.79 15.75 6.41
N ILE A 152 -8.29 14.95 7.34
CA ILE A 152 -7.99 13.54 7.11
C ILE A 152 -9.17 12.68 7.58
N ALA A 153 -9.63 11.75 6.74
CA ALA A 153 -10.71 10.83 7.12
C ALA A 153 -10.18 9.62 7.91
N HIS A 154 -9.04 9.06 7.49
CA HIS A 154 -8.35 7.96 8.19
C HIS A 154 -6.84 8.16 8.08
N ALA A 155 -6.11 7.82 9.15
CA ALA A 155 -4.65 7.86 9.20
C ALA A 155 -4.05 6.45 9.21
N CYS A 156 -3.29 6.13 8.18
CA CYS A 156 -2.42 4.97 8.14
C CYS A 156 -1.04 5.39 8.67
N THR A 157 -0.61 4.84 9.80
CA THR A 157 0.70 5.18 10.38
C THR A 157 1.85 4.73 9.47
N LEU A 158 1.99 3.43 9.30
CA LEU A 158 3.04 2.79 8.51
C LEU A 158 2.44 1.94 7.39
N ASN A 159 3.01 2.06 6.19
CA ASN A 159 2.80 1.11 5.09
C ASN A 159 3.76 -0.06 5.21
N GLU A 160 3.20 -1.27 5.19
CA GLU A 160 3.91 -2.56 5.09
C GLU A 160 5.21 -2.67 5.91
N PRO A 161 5.22 -2.27 7.19
CA PRO A 161 6.45 -2.21 7.97
C PRO A 161 7.12 -3.58 8.16
N GLN A 162 6.37 -4.68 8.01
CA GLN A 162 6.88 -6.05 8.15
C GLN A 162 7.99 -6.41 7.16
N GLY A 163 8.00 -5.81 5.97
CA GLY A 163 8.99 -6.08 4.92
C GLY A 163 10.27 -5.26 5.07
N LEU A 164 10.24 -4.13 5.78
CA LEU A 164 11.29 -3.11 5.72
C LEU A 164 12.62 -3.57 6.31
N GLY A 165 12.60 -4.32 7.42
CA GLY A 165 13.80 -4.92 7.99
C GLY A 165 14.46 -5.92 7.03
N SER A 166 13.66 -6.79 6.41
CA SER A 166 14.10 -7.77 5.41
C SER A 166 14.69 -7.09 4.18
N SER A 167 13.93 -6.19 3.56
CA SER A 167 14.31 -5.54 2.30
C SER A 167 15.53 -4.64 2.41
N GLY A 168 15.68 -3.92 3.52
CA GLY A 168 16.74 -2.93 3.71
C GLY A 168 18.03 -3.50 4.31
N TRP A 169 17.92 -4.55 5.13
CA TRP A 169 19.06 -5.06 5.91
C TRP A 169 19.47 -6.51 5.63
N LEU A 170 18.57 -7.34 5.14
CA LEU A 170 18.89 -8.74 4.81
C LEU A 170 19.14 -8.91 3.31
N LEU A 171 18.24 -8.38 2.49
CA LEU A 171 18.25 -8.57 1.04
C LEU A 171 18.96 -7.45 0.27
N GLY A 172 19.13 -6.28 0.87
CA GLY A 172 19.75 -5.12 0.23
C GLY A 172 19.01 -4.59 -1.00
N ILE A 173 17.70 -4.84 -1.11
CA ILE A 173 16.87 -4.41 -2.25
C ILE A 173 16.36 -2.97 -2.11
N ASN A 174 16.21 -2.51 -0.88
CA ASN A 174 15.78 -1.17 -0.51
C ASN A 174 16.88 -0.45 0.28
N PRO A 175 16.85 0.89 0.38
CA PRO A 175 17.70 1.62 1.34
C PRO A 175 17.56 1.01 2.76
N PRO A 176 18.66 0.89 3.53
CA PRO A 176 20.02 1.36 3.25
C PRO A 176 20.89 0.39 2.40
N GLY A 177 20.35 -0.74 1.94
CA GLY A 177 21.07 -1.66 1.06
C GLY A 177 22.04 -2.60 1.77
N HIS A 178 21.88 -2.84 3.07
CA HIS A 178 22.72 -3.81 3.77
C HIS A 178 22.29 -5.23 3.39
N THR A 179 23.24 -6.16 3.44
CA THR A 179 23.02 -7.59 3.20
C THR A 179 23.46 -8.38 4.43
N ASP A 180 22.68 -9.40 4.81
CA ASP A 180 22.94 -10.26 5.99
C ASP A 180 23.05 -9.53 7.35
N ASP A 181 22.58 -8.29 7.47
CA ASP A 181 22.59 -7.51 8.72
C ASP A 181 21.36 -7.81 9.58
N ARG A 182 21.39 -8.96 10.26
CA ARG A 182 20.28 -9.43 11.12
C ARG A 182 20.00 -8.50 12.29
N ASP A 183 21.04 -7.94 12.89
CA ASP A 183 20.88 -7.03 14.03
C ASP A 183 20.27 -5.70 13.58
N GLY A 184 20.68 -5.18 12.41
CA GLY A 184 20.06 -4.01 11.79
C GLY A 184 18.61 -4.25 11.41
N ALA A 185 18.29 -5.40 10.82
CA ALA A 185 16.92 -5.79 10.50
C ALA A 185 16.04 -5.84 11.75
N GLN A 186 16.52 -6.44 12.84
CA GLN A 186 15.77 -6.49 14.10
C GLN A 186 15.58 -5.10 14.71
N ARG A 187 16.63 -4.26 14.74
CA ARG A 187 16.51 -2.86 15.23
C ARG A 187 15.49 -2.07 14.42
N ALA A 188 15.48 -2.21 13.10
CA ALA A 188 14.49 -1.55 12.25
C ALA A 188 13.06 -1.99 12.59
N VAL A 189 12.83 -3.29 12.76
CA VAL A 189 11.50 -3.81 13.13
C VAL A 189 11.06 -3.34 14.52
N ASP A 190 11.93 -3.40 15.52
CA ASP A 190 11.65 -2.94 16.88
C ASP A 190 11.30 -1.43 16.90
N ASN A 191 12.07 -0.63 16.16
CA ASN A 191 11.81 0.79 16.00
C ASN A 191 10.49 1.06 15.27
N LEU A 192 10.15 0.30 14.24
CA LEU A 192 8.89 0.46 13.50
C LEU A 192 7.67 0.11 14.37
N LEU A 193 7.76 -0.93 15.21
CA LEU A 193 6.71 -1.25 16.18
C LEU A 193 6.48 -0.10 17.16
N GLU A 194 7.55 0.45 17.73
CA GLU A 194 7.46 1.57 18.66
C GLU A 194 7.03 2.88 17.95
N ALA A 195 7.49 3.10 16.72
CA ALA A 195 7.09 4.24 15.90
C ALA A 195 5.60 4.20 15.58
N HIS A 196 5.05 3.03 15.24
CA HIS A 196 3.60 2.86 15.09
C HIS A 196 2.86 3.23 16.38
N ARG A 197 3.29 2.69 17.53
CA ARG A 197 2.66 2.97 18.84
C ARG A 197 2.66 4.47 19.18
N LEU A 198 3.82 5.12 19.10
CA LEU A 198 3.98 6.55 19.40
C LEU A 198 3.27 7.44 18.38
N GLY A 199 3.47 7.17 17.09
CA GLY A 199 2.85 7.92 16.00
C GLY A 199 1.32 7.84 16.05
N ALA A 200 0.75 6.66 16.29
CA ALA A 200 -0.69 6.49 16.41
C ALA A 200 -1.25 7.27 17.61
N ALA A 201 -0.57 7.24 18.75
CA ALA A 201 -0.94 8.01 19.93
C ALA A 201 -0.90 9.53 19.67
N ALA A 202 0.16 10.01 19.01
CA ALA A 202 0.30 11.43 18.65
C ALA A 202 -0.82 11.89 17.69
N ILE A 203 -1.11 11.11 16.66
CA ILE A 203 -2.18 11.42 15.70
C ILE A 203 -3.54 11.49 16.41
N ARG A 204 -3.88 10.48 17.22
CA ARG A 204 -5.15 10.47 17.98
C ARG A 204 -5.25 11.64 18.95
N ALA A 205 -4.17 11.94 19.68
CA ALA A 205 -4.15 13.05 20.63
C ALA A 205 -4.32 14.42 19.96
N ARG A 206 -3.83 14.58 18.74
CA ARG A 206 -3.89 15.85 17.99
C ARG A 206 -5.18 16.04 17.20
N ALA A 207 -5.66 15.00 16.54
CA ALA A 207 -6.71 15.12 15.53
C ALA A 207 -7.95 14.27 15.82
N GLY A 208 -7.88 13.26 16.70
CA GLY A 208 -9.01 12.38 17.00
C GLY A 208 -9.54 11.59 15.80
N ILE A 209 -8.69 11.37 14.79
CA ILE A 209 -9.04 10.66 13.56
C ILE A 209 -8.79 9.15 13.68
N PRO A 210 -9.62 8.30 13.04
CA PRO A 210 -9.38 6.85 13.00
C PRO A 210 -7.97 6.55 12.50
N THR A 211 -7.19 5.83 13.30
CA THR A 211 -5.78 5.58 13.05
C THR A 211 -5.48 4.08 13.12
N GLY A 212 -4.68 3.60 12.17
CA GLY A 212 -4.31 2.19 12.05
C GLY A 212 -2.96 1.94 11.36
N VAL A 213 -2.41 0.75 11.50
CA VAL A 213 -1.31 0.24 10.64
C VAL A 213 -1.86 -0.45 9.40
N THR A 214 -1.10 -0.47 8.30
CA THR A 214 -1.47 -1.18 7.07
C THR A 214 -0.44 -2.26 6.74
N LEU A 215 -0.87 -3.50 6.54
CA LEU A 215 0.01 -4.66 6.38
C LEU A 215 -0.19 -5.35 5.03
N ALA A 216 0.92 -5.67 4.35
CA ALA A 216 0.93 -6.65 3.27
C ALA A 216 0.92 -8.03 3.88
N MET A 217 -0.23 -8.69 3.76
CA MET A 217 -0.44 -10.03 4.27
C MET A 217 -0.53 -10.98 3.09
N PRO A 218 0.57 -11.69 2.77
CA PRO A 218 0.49 -12.77 1.79
C PRO A 218 -0.46 -13.85 2.30
N ASP A 219 -1.24 -14.43 1.38
CA ASP A 219 -2.03 -15.62 1.65
C ASP A 219 -1.12 -16.86 1.56
N LEU A 220 -0.55 -17.26 2.70
CA LEU A 220 0.33 -18.43 2.79
C LEU A 220 -0.51 -19.72 2.86
N GLN A 221 -0.33 -20.60 1.88
CA GLN A 221 -1.07 -21.86 1.76
C GLN A 221 -0.09 -23.05 1.80
N TYR A 222 -0.35 -23.99 2.71
CA TYR A 222 0.50 -25.17 2.91
C TYR A 222 -0.24 -26.42 2.43
N GLU A 223 0.38 -27.17 1.52
CA GLU A 223 -0.09 -28.48 1.06
C GLU A 223 0.22 -29.56 2.10
N ASP A 224 -0.47 -30.71 2.02
CA ASP A 224 -0.24 -31.84 2.91
C ASP A 224 1.24 -32.27 2.90
N GLY A 225 1.85 -32.30 4.09
CA GLY A 225 3.26 -32.65 4.27
C GLY A 225 4.24 -31.47 4.12
N ALA A 226 3.78 -30.28 3.75
CA ALA A 226 4.60 -29.07 3.85
C ALA A 226 4.91 -28.74 5.32
N GLN A 227 6.12 -28.24 5.58
CA GLN A 227 6.51 -27.75 6.89
C GLN A 227 6.77 -26.25 6.80
N PRO A 228 6.19 -25.42 7.69
CA PRO A 228 6.54 -24.01 7.77
C PRO A 228 8.04 -23.83 7.94
N GLY A 229 8.60 -22.93 7.13
CA GLY A 229 10.03 -22.71 7.01
C GLY A 229 10.46 -21.28 7.31
N ALA A 230 11.63 -20.96 6.79
CA ALA A 230 12.30 -19.67 6.96
C ALA A 230 12.41 -18.90 5.63
N SER A 231 11.49 -19.12 4.67
CA SER A 231 11.44 -18.25 3.49
C SER A 231 11.16 -16.80 3.91
N SER A 232 11.64 -15.82 3.14
CA SER A 232 11.50 -14.40 3.47
C SER A 232 10.04 -14.01 3.75
N LEU A 233 9.11 -14.52 2.95
CA LEU A 233 7.66 -14.30 3.12
C LEU A 233 7.10 -14.89 4.41
N GLU A 234 7.60 -16.05 4.85
CA GLU A 234 7.20 -16.65 6.13
C GLU A 234 7.78 -15.86 7.32
N VAL A 235 9.01 -15.33 7.18
CA VAL A 235 9.62 -14.43 8.17
C VAL A 235 8.81 -13.14 8.29
N GLU A 236 8.55 -12.47 7.17
CA GLU A 236 7.74 -11.25 7.12
C GLU A 236 6.33 -11.49 7.66
N SER A 237 5.71 -12.63 7.34
CA SER A 237 4.42 -13.02 7.89
C SER A 237 4.45 -13.18 9.42
N ARG A 238 5.55 -13.64 10.02
CA ARG A 238 5.70 -13.68 11.49
C ARG A 238 5.91 -12.29 12.09
N VAL A 239 6.62 -11.40 11.39
CA VAL A 239 6.74 -9.99 11.79
C VAL A 239 5.37 -9.31 11.74
N SER A 240 4.54 -9.61 10.73
CA SER A 240 3.15 -9.14 10.67
C SER A 240 2.35 -9.52 11.92
N ASP A 241 2.60 -10.67 12.54
CA ASP A 241 1.88 -11.07 13.76
C ASP A 241 2.17 -10.13 14.95
N TRP A 242 3.36 -9.51 15.00
CA TRP A 242 3.68 -8.50 16.01
C TRP A 242 2.91 -7.20 15.78
N PHE A 243 2.77 -6.76 14.52
CA PHE A 243 1.94 -5.61 14.17
C PHE A 243 0.45 -5.90 14.35
N LEU A 244 -0.01 -7.12 14.08
CA LEU A 244 -1.39 -7.54 14.33
C LEU A 244 -1.75 -7.49 15.82
N GLU A 245 -0.81 -7.83 16.71
CA GLU A 245 -1.03 -7.69 18.15
C GLU A 245 -1.19 -6.20 18.56
N MET A 246 -0.40 -5.30 17.97
CA MET A 246 -0.54 -3.84 18.20
C MET A 246 -1.85 -3.30 17.62
N ALA A 247 -2.22 -3.73 16.42
CA ALA A 247 -3.43 -3.30 15.73
C ALA A 247 -4.74 -3.65 16.47
N ARG A 248 -4.70 -4.50 17.50
CA ARG A 248 -5.84 -4.71 18.41
C ARG A 248 -6.27 -3.46 19.17
N GLN A 249 -5.37 -2.48 19.29
CA GLN A 249 -5.63 -1.19 19.92
C GLN A 249 -5.87 -0.08 18.90
N ASP A 250 -5.84 -0.41 17.60
CA ASP A 250 -6.12 0.54 16.54
C ASP A 250 -7.62 0.71 16.29
N ASP A 251 -7.97 1.81 15.62
CA ASP A 251 -9.35 2.10 15.22
C ASP A 251 -9.76 1.28 13.98
N PHE A 252 -8.78 0.82 13.20
CA PHE A 252 -8.93 -0.09 12.08
C PHE A 252 -7.59 -0.77 11.77
N ILE A 253 -7.63 -1.86 11.00
CA ILE A 253 -6.44 -2.45 10.37
C ILE A 253 -6.53 -2.35 8.85
N GLY A 254 -5.44 -1.89 8.24
CA GLY A 254 -5.27 -1.90 6.79
C GLY A 254 -4.78 -3.26 6.28
N VAL A 255 -5.49 -3.81 5.30
CA VAL A 255 -5.17 -5.09 4.68
C VAL A 255 -4.72 -4.88 3.24
N GLN A 256 -3.58 -5.46 2.89
CA GLN A 256 -3.02 -5.42 1.55
C GLN A 256 -2.67 -6.84 1.09
N THR A 257 -3.12 -7.22 -0.09
CA THR A 257 -2.86 -8.56 -0.64
C THR A 257 -2.93 -8.53 -2.15
N TYR A 258 -1.99 -9.22 -2.80
CA TYR A 258 -1.85 -9.25 -4.25
C TYR A 258 -1.99 -10.66 -4.83
N THR A 259 -1.50 -11.66 -4.11
CA THR A 259 -1.51 -13.07 -4.53
C THR A 259 -1.37 -13.99 -3.31
N ARG A 260 -1.33 -15.31 -3.56
CA ARG A 260 -0.98 -16.34 -2.58
C ARG A 260 0.43 -16.89 -2.78
N PHE A 261 0.97 -17.51 -1.74
CA PHE A 261 2.19 -18.28 -1.81
C PHE A 261 1.97 -19.71 -1.29
N ARG A 262 2.21 -20.70 -2.16
CA ARG A 262 2.03 -22.11 -1.85
C ARG A 262 3.34 -22.76 -1.45
N TYR A 263 3.25 -23.66 -0.48
CA TYR A 263 4.36 -24.47 0.01
C TYR A 263 3.96 -25.95 -0.02
N GLY A 264 4.79 -26.77 -0.66
CA GLY A 264 4.68 -28.23 -0.66
C GLY A 264 5.78 -28.87 0.20
N PRO A 265 5.83 -30.21 0.28
CA PRO A 265 6.88 -30.94 1.02
C PRO A 265 8.31 -30.62 0.59
N GLU A 266 8.50 -30.14 -0.65
CA GLU A 266 9.79 -29.77 -1.23
C GLU A 266 10.11 -28.27 -1.12
N GLY A 267 9.24 -27.47 -0.50
CA GLY A 267 9.38 -26.02 -0.36
C GLY A 267 8.39 -25.21 -1.20
N ALA A 268 8.76 -23.97 -1.53
CA ALA A 268 7.88 -23.04 -2.23
C ALA A 268 7.52 -23.51 -3.65
N ARG A 269 6.24 -23.34 -4.03
CA ARG A 269 5.67 -23.78 -5.31
C ARG A 269 5.14 -22.63 -6.17
N SER A 270 4.89 -21.46 -5.59
CA SER A 270 4.30 -20.34 -6.33
C SER A 270 5.30 -19.71 -7.31
N PRO A 271 4.85 -19.32 -8.51
CA PRO A 271 5.61 -18.43 -9.37
C PRO A 271 6.01 -17.16 -8.61
N GLY A 272 7.28 -16.77 -8.75
CA GLY A 272 7.77 -15.53 -8.17
C GLY A 272 7.85 -15.49 -6.65
N HIS A 273 8.00 -16.65 -5.99
CA HIS A 273 8.14 -16.77 -4.53
C HIS A 273 9.48 -16.23 -3.99
N ASP A 274 10.50 -16.10 -4.84
CA ASP A 274 11.79 -15.54 -4.46
C ASP A 274 11.83 -14.04 -4.79
N TRP A 275 11.81 -13.21 -3.74
CA TRP A 275 11.91 -11.75 -3.83
C TRP A 275 13.36 -11.25 -3.94
N SER A 276 14.35 -12.10 -3.69
CA SER A 276 15.76 -11.74 -3.87
C SER A 276 16.17 -11.71 -5.35
N ASP A 277 15.45 -12.43 -6.21
CA ASP A 277 15.68 -12.40 -7.66
C ASP A 277 14.95 -11.22 -8.34
N ILE A 278 15.51 -10.03 -8.14
CA ILE A 278 15.12 -8.80 -8.84
C ILE A 278 15.42 -8.84 -10.37
N THR A 279 16.20 -9.83 -10.81
CA THR A 279 16.60 -10.03 -12.21
C THR A 279 15.67 -10.96 -12.97
N ARG A 280 14.71 -11.59 -12.28
CA ARG A 280 13.76 -12.54 -12.87
C ARG A 280 13.04 -11.98 -14.10
N GLU A 281 12.81 -12.86 -15.06
CA GLU A 281 12.03 -12.52 -16.25
C GLU A 281 10.57 -12.25 -15.86
N MET A 282 10.16 -11.00 -16.07
CA MET A 282 8.82 -10.51 -15.80
C MET A 282 7.94 -10.75 -17.02
N SER A 283 7.42 -11.97 -17.16
CA SER A 283 6.55 -12.35 -18.26
C SER A 283 5.12 -12.59 -17.79
N GLU A 284 4.20 -11.80 -18.32
CA GLU A 284 2.77 -11.97 -18.08
C GLU A 284 2.23 -13.15 -18.90
N THR A 285 1.46 -14.01 -18.24
CA THR A 285 0.71 -15.11 -18.87
C THR A 285 -0.74 -15.08 -18.39
N ASP A 286 -1.59 -16.00 -18.84
CA ASP A 286 -2.94 -16.14 -18.28
C ASP A 286 -2.93 -16.51 -16.79
N GLN A 287 -1.85 -17.12 -16.30
CA GLN A 287 -1.72 -17.61 -14.92
C GLN A 287 -0.82 -16.73 -14.05
N THR A 288 -0.15 -15.73 -14.62
CA THR A 288 0.80 -14.85 -13.91
C THR A 288 0.59 -13.38 -14.21
N THR A 289 0.91 -12.51 -13.26
CA THR A 289 0.90 -11.05 -13.43
C THR A 289 2.17 -10.58 -14.17
N GLN A 290 2.28 -9.30 -14.54
CA GLN A 290 3.55 -8.73 -15.01
C GLN A 290 4.66 -8.84 -13.95
N MET A 291 4.31 -8.90 -12.66
CA MET A 291 5.26 -9.16 -11.59
C MET A 291 5.68 -10.63 -11.51
N GLY A 292 5.21 -11.52 -12.39
CA GLY A 292 5.50 -12.96 -12.32
C GLY A 292 4.80 -13.69 -11.17
N TYR A 293 3.98 -13.00 -10.36
CA TYR A 293 3.14 -13.61 -9.33
C TYR A 293 1.99 -14.42 -9.92
N GLU A 294 1.54 -15.46 -9.22
CA GLU A 294 0.31 -16.18 -9.57
C GLU A 294 -0.89 -15.22 -9.67
N TYR A 295 -1.71 -15.39 -10.71
CA TYR A 295 -3.00 -14.72 -10.82
C TYR A 295 -4.00 -15.37 -9.86
N TYR A 296 -4.14 -14.80 -8.65
CA TYR A 296 -4.98 -15.39 -7.60
C TYR A 296 -5.73 -14.32 -6.76
N PRO A 297 -6.75 -13.67 -7.31
CA PRO A 297 -7.53 -12.63 -6.61
C PRO A 297 -8.21 -13.13 -5.33
N GLN A 298 -8.47 -14.43 -5.20
CA GLN A 298 -9.10 -15.05 -4.03
C GLN A 298 -8.25 -14.89 -2.75
N ALA A 299 -6.95 -14.63 -2.88
CA ALA A 299 -6.05 -14.39 -1.75
C ALA A 299 -6.55 -13.26 -0.83
N LEU A 300 -7.25 -12.25 -1.38
CA LEU A 300 -7.78 -11.15 -0.58
C LEU A 300 -8.73 -11.63 0.53
N GLY A 301 -9.59 -12.61 0.22
CA GLY A 301 -10.48 -13.21 1.21
C GLY A 301 -9.72 -13.94 2.33
N GLY A 302 -8.60 -14.59 2.01
CA GLY A 302 -7.72 -15.22 3.00
C GLY A 302 -7.12 -14.20 3.96
N ALA A 303 -6.62 -13.09 3.42
CA ALA A 303 -6.00 -12.02 4.20
C ALA A 303 -6.98 -11.25 5.09
N ILE A 304 -8.18 -10.93 4.59
CA ILE A 304 -9.25 -10.31 5.40
C ILE A 304 -9.61 -11.22 6.58
N ARG A 305 -9.81 -12.52 6.33
CA ARG A 305 -10.13 -13.49 7.38
C ARG A 305 -8.96 -13.66 8.37
N ARG A 306 -7.71 -13.55 7.91
CA ARG A 306 -6.54 -13.55 8.81
C ARG A 306 -6.55 -12.34 9.73
N ALA A 307 -6.68 -11.12 9.19
CA ALA A 307 -6.78 -9.91 10.00
C ALA A 307 -7.92 -10.01 11.03
N HIS A 308 -9.10 -10.46 10.60
CA HIS A 308 -10.24 -10.62 11.49
C HIS A 308 -9.97 -11.58 12.65
N ARG A 309 -9.35 -12.74 12.38
CA ARG A 309 -8.98 -13.70 13.44
C ARG A 309 -7.92 -13.15 14.38
N SER A 310 -6.95 -12.40 13.85
CA SER A 310 -5.84 -11.86 14.65
C SER A 310 -6.25 -10.64 15.47
N CYS A 311 -7.18 -9.83 14.97
CA CYS A 311 -7.67 -8.60 15.60
C CYS A 311 -9.21 -8.61 15.75
N PRO A 312 -9.79 -9.51 16.57
CA PRO A 312 -11.25 -9.60 16.69
C PRO A 312 -11.88 -8.29 17.14
N GLY A 313 -12.89 -7.82 16.40
CA GLY A 313 -13.62 -6.58 16.70
C GLY A 313 -12.98 -5.30 16.14
N VAL A 314 -11.79 -5.38 15.53
CA VAL A 314 -11.17 -4.24 14.84
C VAL A 314 -11.70 -4.19 13.39
N PRO A 315 -12.25 -3.05 12.92
CA PRO A 315 -12.69 -2.90 11.54
C PRO A 315 -11.53 -3.06 10.54
N ILE A 316 -11.84 -3.61 9.37
CA ILE A 316 -10.86 -3.83 8.30
C ILE A 316 -11.08 -2.82 7.17
N LEU A 317 -9.99 -2.22 6.69
CA LEU A 317 -9.97 -1.46 5.45
C LEU A 317 -9.01 -2.16 4.48
N VAL A 318 -9.47 -2.57 3.30
CA VAL A 318 -8.55 -3.05 2.26
C VAL A 318 -7.86 -1.82 1.67
N THR A 319 -6.61 -1.57 2.09
CA THR A 319 -5.88 -0.36 1.75
C THR A 319 -5.12 -0.45 0.43
N GLU A 320 -4.81 -1.66 -0.02
CA GLU A 320 -4.30 -1.96 -1.35
C GLU A 320 -4.74 -3.36 -1.80
N ASN A 321 -5.21 -3.46 -3.04
CA ASN A 321 -5.36 -4.72 -3.75
C ASN A 321 -5.35 -4.41 -5.24
N GLY A 322 -4.62 -5.19 -6.02
CA GLY A 322 -4.52 -4.94 -7.45
C GLY A 322 -3.63 -5.91 -8.20
N ILE A 323 -3.33 -5.58 -9.44
CA ILE A 323 -2.57 -6.44 -10.35
C ILE A 323 -1.79 -5.61 -11.36
N ALA A 324 -0.51 -5.95 -11.54
CA ALA A 324 0.28 -5.47 -12.67
C ALA A 324 -0.09 -6.27 -13.93
N THR A 325 -0.61 -5.61 -14.96
CA THR A 325 -1.04 -6.26 -16.20
C THR A 325 -1.15 -5.27 -17.36
N GLY A 326 -0.68 -5.68 -18.54
CA GLY A 326 -0.94 -4.95 -19.78
C GLY A 326 -2.37 -5.15 -20.31
N ASN A 327 -3.11 -6.12 -19.76
CA ASN A 327 -4.45 -6.51 -20.18
C ASN A 327 -5.51 -5.98 -19.21
N ASP A 328 -6.27 -4.97 -19.63
CA ASP A 328 -7.27 -4.35 -18.77
C ASP A 328 -8.53 -5.20 -18.54
N ASP A 329 -8.83 -6.16 -19.43
CA ASP A 329 -9.91 -7.14 -19.19
C ASP A 329 -9.52 -8.06 -18.03
N LYS A 330 -8.26 -8.49 -18.00
CA LYS A 330 -7.70 -9.26 -16.88
C LYS A 330 -7.68 -8.45 -15.58
N ARG A 331 -7.37 -7.15 -15.66
CA ARG A 331 -7.49 -6.24 -14.50
C ARG A 331 -8.92 -6.19 -13.97
N THR A 332 -9.90 -5.99 -14.86
CA THR A 332 -11.32 -5.95 -14.49
C THR A 332 -11.79 -7.27 -13.86
N ALA A 333 -11.40 -8.40 -14.45
CA ALA A 333 -11.71 -9.73 -13.92
C ALA A 333 -11.09 -9.97 -12.52
N TYR A 334 -9.86 -9.48 -12.30
CA TYR A 334 -9.21 -9.55 -10.99
C TYR A 334 -9.98 -8.75 -9.94
N ILE A 335 -10.30 -7.47 -10.24
CA ILE A 335 -11.04 -6.59 -9.33
C ILE A 335 -12.41 -7.22 -8.99
N HIS A 336 -13.11 -7.76 -9.98
CA HIS A 336 -14.39 -8.44 -9.77
C HIS A 336 -14.28 -9.62 -8.81
N ALA A 337 -13.30 -10.51 -9.04
CA ALA A 337 -13.08 -11.66 -8.18
C ALA A 337 -12.67 -11.27 -6.76
N ALA A 338 -11.81 -10.26 -6.61
CA ALA A 338 -11.41 -9.73 -5.30
C ALA A 338 -12.59 -9.13 -4.53
N LEU A 339 -13.44 -8.34 -5.20
CA LEU A 339 -14.66 -7.79 -4.60
C LEU A 339 -15.67 -8.87 -4.21
N ARG A 340 -15.73 -10.00 -4.92
CA ARG A 340 -16.54 -11.15 -4.48
C ARG A 340 -16.07 -11.70 -3.13
N GLU A 341 -14.75 -11.78 -2.90
CA GLU A 341 -14.21 -12.18 -1.60
C GLU A 341 -14.53 -11.18 -0.50
N VAL A 342 -14.50 -9.87 -0.81
CA VAL A 342 -14.92 -8.83 0.14
C VAL A 342 -16.38 -9.02 0.55
N VAL A 343 -17.29 -9.22 -0.41
CA VAL A 343 -18.71 -9.50 -0.11
C VAL A 343 -18.86 -10.80 0.67
N ALA A 344 -18.10 -11.86 0.34
CA ALA A 344 -18.15 -13.11 1.09
C ALA A 344 -17.76 -12.89 2.57
N CYS A 345 -16.68 -12.14 2.83
CA CYS A 345 -16.27 -11.78 4.19
C CYS A 345 -17.32 -10.93 4.92
N LEU A 346 -17.95 -9.98 4.24
CA LEU A 346 -19.08 -9.21 4.79
C LEU A 346 -20.27 -10.14 5.15
N GLY A 347 -20.55 -11.14 4.31
CA GLY A 347 -21.58 -12.15 4.56
C GLY A 347 -21.26 -13.08 5.73
N GLU A 348 -19.99 -13.26 6.05
CA GLU A 348 -19.51 -13.95 7.26
C GLU A 348 -19.61 -13.08 8.53
N GLY A 349 -20.02 -11.81 8.41
CA GLY A 349 -20.12 -10.87 9.51
C GLY A 349 -18.81 -10.17 9.85
N ILE A 350 -17.80 -10.23 8.97
CA ILE A 350 -16.54 -9.51 9.14
C ILE A 350 -16.76 -8.04 8.79
N ASP A 351 -16.34 -7.14 9.69
CA ASP A 351 -16.52 -5.70 9.53
C ASP A 351 -15.49 -5.10 8.54
N VAL A 352 -15.76 -5.24 7.24
CA VAL A 352 -14.96 -4.63 6.17
C VAL A 352 -15.59 -3.29 5.77
N ARG A 353 -14.82 -2.20 5.84
CA ARG A 353 -15.31 -0.82 5.65
C ARG A 353 -15.03 -0.25 4.27
N GLY A 354 -14.08 -0.83 3.54
CA GLY A 354 -13.72 -0.30 2.23
C GLY A 354 -12.76 -1.17 1.41
N TYR A 355 -12.69 -0.85 0.13
CA TYR A 355 -11.79 -1.40 -0.87
C TYR A 355 -11.09 -0.29 -1.64
N LEU A 356 -9.76 -0.23 -1.52
CA LEU A 356 -8.89 0.69 -2.23
C LEU A 356 -8.02 -0.07 -3.23
N TYR A 357 -8.24 0.18 -4.52
CA TYR A 357 -7.47 -0.45 -5.58
C TYR A 357 -6.04 0.10 -5.65
N TRP A 358 -5.04 -0.79 -5.73
CA TRP A 358 -3.66 -0.43 -6.06
C TRP A 358 -3.44 -0.61 -7.58
N SER A 359 -3.27 0.46 -8.36
CA SER A 359 -3.14 1.88 -7.98
C SER A 359 -4.05 2.79 -8.81
N LEU A 360 -4.17 4.07 -8.44
CA LEU A 360 -4.85 5.05 -9.30
C LEU A 360 -4.07 5.25 -10.61
N LEU A 361 -2.78 5.54 -10.51
CA LEU A 361 -1.90 5.85 -11.64
C LEU A 361 -0.86 4.73 -11.81
N ASP A 362 -0.50 4.41 -13.06
CA ASP A 362 0.79 3.78 -13.32
C ASP A 362 1.90 4.67 -12.75
N ASN A 363 2.80 4.07 -11.99
CA ASN A 363 3.74 4.79 -11.14
C ASN A 363 5.10 4.09 -11.10
N PHE A 364 6.04 4.69 -10.36
CA PHE A 364 7.38 4.14 -10.17
C PHE A 364 7.33 2.91 -9.24
N GLU A 365 7.52 1.70 -9.76
CA GLU A 365 7.47 0.45 -8.99
C GLU A 365 8.84 0.12 -8.38
N TRP A 366 9.36 1.05 -7.56
CA TRP A 366 10.56 0.86 -6.76
C TRP A 366 11.76 0.38 -7.61
N ALA A 367 12.44 -0.69 -7.20
CA ALA A 367 13.57 -1.25 -7.94
C ALA A 367 13.21 -1.70 -9.39
N PHE A 368 11.94 -1.97 -9.68
CA PHE A 368 11.49 -2.42 -11.01
C PHE A 368 11.26 -1.29 -12.01
N GLY A 369 11.35 -0.02 -11.58
CA GLY A 369 11.14 1.12 -12.46
C GLY A 369 9.68 1.24 -12.92
N TYR A 370 9.46 1.66 -14.16
CA TYR A 370 8.11 1.91 -14.68
C TYR A 370 7.58 0.78 -15.59
N ALA A 371 8.29 -0.35 -15.67
CA ALA A 371 7.85 -1.46 -16.51
C ALA A 371 6.54 -2.10 -16.02
N PRO A 372 6.33 -2.33 -14.69
CA PRO A 372 5.05 -2.85 -14.20
C PRO A 372 3.95 -1.78 -14.24
N THR A 373 2.74 -2.19 -14.65
CA THR A 373 1.60 -1.27 -14.77
C THR A 373 0.42 -1.71 -13.89
N PHE A 374 0.31 -1.10 -12.72
CA PHE A 374 -0.78 -1.35 -11.76
C PHE A 374 -1.98 -0.43 -11.93
N GLY A 375 -1.84 0.72 -12.58
CA GLY A 375 -2.81 1.81 -12.51
C GLY A 375 -4.20 1.47 -13.08
N LEU A 376 -5.22 2.14 -12.56
CA LEU A 376 -6.49 2.34 -13.27
C LEU A 376 -6.34 3.36 -14.41
N VAL A 377 -5.28 4.17 -14.37
CA VAL A 377 -4.98 5.22 -15.34
C VAL A 377 -3.52 5.07 -15.77
N ALA A 378 -3.30 4.88 -17.07
CA ALA A 378 -1.94 4.92 -17.63
C ALA A 378 -1.43 6.37 -17.67
N VAL A 379 -0.12 6.55 -17.48
CA VAL A 379 0.53 7.87 -17.54
C VAL A 379 1.60 7.86 -18.62
N ASP A 380 1.49 8.78 -19.58
CA ASP A 380 2.58 9.07 -20.51
C ASP A 380 3.65 9.87 -19.76
N ARG A 381 4.83 9.27 -19.56
CA ARG A 381 5.93 9.88 -18.81
C ARG A 381 6.62 11.05 -19.51
N GLN A 382 6.40 11.24 -20.81
CA GLN A 382 6.98 12.38 -21.55
C GLN A 382 6.06 13.60 -21.52
N THR A 383 4.75 13.37 -21.58
CA THR A 383 3.76 14.45 -21.68
C THR A 383 2.94 14.67 -20.41
N PHE A 384 3.04 13.75 -19.46
CA PHE A 384 2.18 13.61 -18.27
C PHE A 384 0.70 13.41 -18.59
N ALA A 385 0.34 13.01 -19.82
CA ALA A 385 -1.04 12.72 -20.18
C ALA A 385 -1.56 11.50 -19.42
N ARG A 386 -2.78 11.61 -18.88
CA ARG A 386 -3.49 10.51 -18.22
C ARG A 386 -4.42 9.81 -19.22
N HIS A 387 -4.37 8.49 -19.24
CA HIS A 387 -5.18 7.62 -20.09
C HIS A 387 -5.97 6.64 -19.22
N PRO A 388 -7.20 7.01 -18.81
CA PRO A 388 -8.07 6.12 -18.05
C PRO A 388 -8.31 4.79 -18.75
N ARG A 389 -8.18 3.70 -18.00
CA ARG A 389 -8.49 2.35 -18.48
C ARG A 389 -9.97 2.01 -18.21
N PRO A 390 -10.60 1.15 -19.02
CA PRO A 390 -11.97 0.68 -18.79
C PRO A 390 -12.25 0.18 -17.36
N SER A 391 -11.29 -0.50 -16.72
CA SER A 391 -11.35 -0.96 -15.33
C SER A 391 -11.64 0.15 -14.33
N ALA A 392 -11.17 1.37 -14.57
CA ALA A 392 -11.44 2.55 -13.72
C ALA A 392 -12.94 2.87 -13.68
N SER A 393 -13.54 2.96 -14.88
CA SER A 393 -14.97 3.25 -15.03
C SER A 393 -15.84 2.08 -14.56
N TRP A 394 -15.35 0.85 -14.74
CA TRP A 394 -16.03 -0.35 -14.26
C TRP A 394 -16.10 -0.38 -12.73
N LEU A 395 -14.98 -0.22 -12.02
CA LEU A 395 -14.95 -0.19 -10.56
C LEU A 395 -15.78 0.97 -10.01
N GLY A 396 -15.68 2.15 -10.63
CA GLY A 396 -16.49 3.29 -10.26
C GLY A 396 -17.99 3.11 -10.55
N GLY A 397 -18.36 2.27 -11.53
CA GLY A 397 -19.73 1.80 -11.74
C GLY A 397 -20.26 0.95 -10.59
N VAL A 398 -19.45 0.02 -10.08
CA VAL A 398 -19.75 -0.77 -8.86
C VAL A 398 -19.91 0.16 -7.66
N ALA A 399 -18.99 1.12 -7.49
CA ALA A 399 -19.00 2.08 -6.39
C ALA A 399 -20.29 2.93 -6.35
N ARG A 400 -20.68 3.52 -7.49
CA ARG A 400 -21.92 4.31 -7.58
C ARG A 400 -23.18 3.50 -7.32
N ALA A 401 -23.19 2.25 -7.78
CA ALA A 401 -24.35 1.38 -7.61
C ALA A 401 -24.44 0.80 -6.19
N GLY A 402 -23.31 0.68 -5.48
CA GLY A 402 -23.22 -0.13 -4.25
C GLY A 402 -23.48 -1.63 -4.51
N LEU A 403 -23.31 -2.07 -5.77
CA LEU A 403 -23.72 -3.39 -6.25
C LEU A 403 -22.63 -3.99 -7.13
N LEU A 404 -22.24 -5.24 -6.84
CA LEU A 404 -21.37 -6.06 -7.67
C LEU A 404 -22.22 -6.98 -8.55
N PRO A 405 -22.14 -6.88 -9.90
CA PRO A 405 -22.84 -7.79 -10.80
C PRO A 405 -22.36 -9.24 -10.64
N ILE A 406 -23.26 -10.22 -10.69
CA ILE A 406 -22.89 -11.64 -10.73
C ILE A 406 -22.92 -12.11 -12.20
N PRO A 407 -21.80 -12.56 -12.78
CA PRO A 407 -21.79 -13.08 -14.13
C PRO A 407 -22.72 -14.29 -14.26
N THR A 408 -23.53 -14.31 -15.32
CA THR A 408 -24.43 -15.44 -15.61
C THR A 408 -23.64 -16.74 -15.74
N GLY A 409 -23.95 -17.75 -14.92
CA GLY A 409 -23.34 -19.08 -14.99
C GLY A 409 -22.20 -19.36 -14.00
N VAL A 410 -21.84 -18.42 -13.13
CA VAL A 410 -20.92 -18.69 -12.01
C VAL A 410 -21.74 -18.98 -10.76
N PRO A 411 -21.54 -20.13 -10.07
CA PRO A 411 -22.22 -20.40 -8.81
C PRO A 411 -21.98 -19.28 -7.79
N THR A 412 -23.04 -18.91 -7.06
CA THR A 412 -22.88 -18.20 -5.78
C THR A 412 -22.13 -19.11 -4.80
N PRO A 413 -21.19 -18.58 -3.99
CA PRO A 413 -20.50 -19.34 -2.96
C PRO A 413 -21.47 -20.03 -2.01
#